data_AF-A0A387HB79-F1
#
_entry.id   AF-A0A387HB79-F1
#
_cell.length_a   1.000
_cell.length_b   1.000
_cell.length_c   1.000
_cell.angle_alpha   90.00
_cell.angle_beta   90.00
_cell.angle_gamma   90.00
#
_symmetry.space_group_name_H-M   'P 1'
#
loop_
_entity.id
_entity.type
_entity.pdbx_description
1 polymer ?
#
loop_
_entity_poly.entity_id
_entity_poly.type
_entity_poly.pdbx_seq_one_letter_code
_entity_poly.pdbx_strand_id
1 'polypeptide(L)'
;MRLPSLPRPRRAKWAVLLTLVLFTAVCCAAPLAGTLNALAALAATRSTTTNDPGGGTIADIPPRMLQAYQKAASLIGHEVPGCHGLDWPVLAGVAKIESNHAAGHSIAANGDITPRIYGVLLNGSGAGGNTTAVADSDHGRWDGTALGERAVGPFQFLPSTWDDSAGRDANGDGVKDPHNADDAALGAAVYLCGNGRDLSDSAQLRSAILQYNQSGTYADEVLGWIRQYRTATKTNIDLSHVTGTARTVLDAALAQRGVPYSWGGGAASGPTTGSCCSPSGKSGASITGFDCSGLTLYAYAKAGVRLPRTAAEQAAAGRRIPASQGQNALAPGDLVFYAYAPGRDSTIYHVGIYTGNGQMVNAPRPGAAVRLDAVDAMAGFAGGARLL
;
A
#
# COMPACT_ATOMS: atom_id res chain seq x y z
N MET A 1 64.83 23.92 -32.47
CA MET A 1 65.30 24.85 -33.53
C MET A 1 64.49 24.58 -34.79
N ARG A 2 63.83 25.58 -35.40
CA ARG A 2 63.02 25.54 -36.64
C ARG A 2 61.82 24.56 -36.72
N LEU A 3 60.65 25.10 -37.10
CA LEU A 3 59.55 24.38 -37.76
C LEU A 3 59.84 24.26 -39.27
N PRO A 4 59.29 23.24 -39.96
CA PRO A 4 58.29 23.48 -41.02
C PRO A 4 57.19 22.38 -41.09
N SER A 5 56.15 22.42 -41.93
CA SER A 5 55.25 23.49 -42.43
C SER A 5 54.18 22.82 -43.34
N LEU A 6 52.91 23.22 -43.25
CA LEU A 6 51.81 22.65 -44.09
C LEU A 6 51.84 23.14 -45.55
N PRO A 7 51.24 22.37 -46.49
CA PRO A 7 50.64 22.90 -47.71
C PRO A 7 49.09 22.84 -47.73
N ARG A 8 48.50 23.83 -48.40
CA ARG A 8 47.08 24.08 -48.76
C ARG A 8 47.12 25.03 -50.00
N PRO A 9 46.01 25.42 -50.66
CA PRO A 9 44.80 24.70 -51.08
C PRO A 9 44.38 25.05 -52.55
N ARG A 10 43.24 24.51 -53.04
CA ARG A 10 42.36 25.11 -54.09
C ARG A 10 40.90 24.82 -53.65
N ARG A 11 39.88 25.70 -53.60
CA ARG A 11 39.35 26.80 -54.47
C ARG A 11 38.77 26.26 -55.80
N ALA A 12 37.57 26.63 -56.27
CA ALA A 12 36.60 27.69 -55.87
C ALA A 12 35.12 27.19 -56.01
N LYS A 13 34.09 27.80 -55.35
CA LYS A 13 33.12 28.82 -55.86
C LYS A 13 32.50 28.54 -57.25
N TRP A 14 31.23 28.87 -57.56
CA TRP A 14 30.21 29.75 -56.91
C TRP A 14 28.91 28.94 -56.60
N ALA A 15 27.63 29.37 -56.60
CA ALA A 15 26.89 30.62 -56.93
C ALA A 15 25.53 30.69 -56.16
N VAL A 16 24.65 31.65 -56.49
CA VAL A 16 23.30 31.89 -55.90
C VAL A 16 22.31 32.33 -56.98
N LEU A 17 21.02 32.01 -56.84
CA LEU A 17 19.92 32.82 -57.40
C LEU A 17 18.70 32.81 -56.46
N LEU A 18 17.94 33.91 -56.44
CA LEU A 18 16.74 34.11 -55.62
C LEU A 18 15.76 35.00 -56.38
N THR A 19 14.47 34.66 -56.33
CA THR A 19 13.37 35.46 -56.92
C THR A 19 12.13 35.36 -56.05
N LEU A 20 11.36 36.45 -55.98
CA LEU A 20 10.30 36.67 -55.00
C LEU A 20 9.20 37.52 -55.63
N VAL A 21 7.93 37.14 -55.44
CA VAL A 21 6.75 37.86 -55.94
C VAL A 21 5.64 37.82 -54.88
N LEU A 22 5.04 38.96 -54.56
CA LEU A 22 3.80 39.10 -53.77
C LEU A 22 2.61 39.22 -54.74
N PHE A 23 1.37 38.97 -54.29
CA PHE A 23 0.41 40.08 -54.03
C PHE A 23 -0.96 39.65 -53.45
N THR A 24 -1.43 40.46 -52.48
CA THR A 24 -2.84 40.68 -52.05
C THR A 24 -3.73 39.57 -51.48
N ALA A 25 -4.67 40.01 -50.63
CA ALA A 25 -5.80 39.28 -50.07
C ALA A 25 -7.05 40.17 -50.07
N VAL A 26 -8.26 39.57 -50.02
CA VAL A 26 -9.60 40.14 -49.69
C VAL A 26 -10.61 39.00 -49.87
N CYS A 27 -11.81 38.95 -49.27
CA CYS A 27 -12.31 39.25 -47.92
C CYS A 27 -13.79 38.76 -47.87
N CYS A 28 -14.35 38.48 -46.68
CA CYS A 28 -15.80 38.34 -46.39
C CYS A 28 -16.72 37.50 -47.33
N ALA A 29 -17.18 36.34 -46.85
CA ALA A 29 -18.62 36.05 -46.68
C ALA A 29 -18.88 34.73 -45.90
N ALA A 30 -19.86 34.76 -45.01
CA ALA A 30 -20.60 33.63 -44.42
C ALA A 30 -22.04 34.13 -44.17
N PRO A 31 -23.10 33.28 -44.17
CA PRO A 31 -23.37 32.42 -43.02
C PRO A 31 -24.17 31.10 -43.30
N LEU A 32 -24.55 30.42 -42.20
CA LEU A 32 -25.65 29.46 -42.00
C LEU A 32 -25.39 27.92 -42.08
N ALA A 33 -25.40 27.32 -40.88
CA ALA A 33 -26.07 26.07 -40.46
C ALA A 33 -25.68 24.71 -41.08
N GLY A 34 -25.12 23.81 -40.26
CA GLY A 34 -24.81 22.41 -40.65
C GLY A 34 -24.13 21.53 -39.58
N THR A 35 -24.65 21.50 -38.35
CA THR A 35 -24.43 20.51 -37.26
C THR A 35 -23.16 19.59 -37.23
N LEU A 36 -22.34 19.78 -36.19
CA LEU A 36 -21.80 18.74 -35.28
C LEU A 36 -21.23 17.42 -35.84
N ASN A 37 -19.90 17.25 -35.81
CA ASN A 37 -19.19 16.39 -34.81
C ASN A 37 -17.75 15.99 -35.22
N ALA A 38 -16.75 16.55 -34.53
CA ALA A 38 -15.46 15.91 -34.22
C ALA A 38 -14.72 16.81 -33.20
N LEU A 39 -14.31 16.28 -32.03
CA LEU A 39 -13.46 17.05 -31.11
C LEU A 39 -12.00 17.07 -31.57
N ALA A 40 -11.30 18.16 -31.26
CA ALA A 40 -9.93 18.38 -31.68
C ALA A 40 -8.95 17.40 -31.01
N ALA A 41 -8.06 16.82 -31.81
CA ALA A 41 -6.79 16.28 -31.34
C ALA A 41 -5.73 17.40 -31.25
N LEU A 42 -4.61 17.10 -30.59
CA LEU A 42 -3.44 17.98 -30.37
C LEU A 42 -3.65 19.21 -29.48
N ALA A 43 -3.67 18.96 -28.17
CA ALA A 43 -3.09 19.87 -27.17
C ALA A 43 -2.22 19.07 -26.16
N ALA A 44 -1.27 18.30 -26.67
CA ALA A 44 -0.38 17.43 -25.88
C ALA A 44 0.74 18.23 -25.16
N THR A 45 0.35 19.21 -24.34
CA THR A 45 1.29 19.90 -23.44
C THR A 45 1.75 18.96 -22.33
N ARG A 46 3.07 18.80 -22.20
CA ARG A 46 3.72 17.95 -21.19
C ARG A 46 3.32 18.37 -19.77
N SER A 47 2.55 17.54 -19.06
CA SER A 47 2.52 17.58 -17.59
C SER A 47 3.80 16.96 -17.05
N THR A 48 4.80 17.79 -16.81
CA THR A 48 6.02 17.41 -16.08
C THR A 48 5.70 17.05 -14.63
N THR A 49 6.03 15.82 -14.23
CA THR A 49 6.46 15.46 -12.86
C THR A 49 5.78 16.24 -11.72
N THR A 50 4.50 15.95 -11.45
CA THR A 50 3.92 16.26 -10.15
C THR A 50 4.58 15.36 -9.11
N ASN A 51 5.57 15.88 -8.40
CA ASN A 51 6.05 15.27 -7.16
C ASN A 51 4.90 15.31 -6.15
N ASP A 52 4.16 14.20 -6.03
CA ASP A 52 3.19 14.01 -4.96
C ASP A 52 3.94 13.94 -3.61
N PRO A 53 3.66 14.84 -2.64
CA PRO A 53 4.22 14.72 -1.29
C PRO A 53 3.80 13.44 -0.56
N GLY A 54 2.80 12.71 -1.07
CA GLY A 54 2.33 11.41 -0.61
C GLY A 54 3.33 10.24 -0.67
N GLY A 55 4.62 10.49 -0.89
CA GLY A 55 5.71 9.50 -0.88
C GLY A 55 5.97 8.79 0.47
N GLY A 56 5.08 8.91 1.45
CA GLY A 56 5.04 8.06 2.63
C GLY A 56 4.38 6.71 2.31
N THR A 57 4.92 5.62 2.84
CA THR A 57 4.49 4.25 2.50
C THR A 57 3.01 4.00 2.81
N ILE A 58 2.19 3.83 1.77
CA ILE A 58 0.79 3.40 1.92
C ILE A 58 0.78 2.05 2.65
N ALA A 59 0.27 2.06 3.88
CA ALA A 59 0.15 0.90 4.77
C ALA A 59 1.40 0.01 4.84
N ASP A 60 2.58 0.64 4.89
CA ASP A 60 3.88 -0.01 5.07
C ASP A 60 4.40 -0.84 3.86
N ILE A 61 3.87 -0.63 2.65
CA ILE A 61 4.33 -1.30 1.41
C ILE A 61 5.53 -0.57 0.77
N PRO A 62 6.59 -1.27 0.32
CA PRO A 62 7.65 -0.68 -0.51
C PRO A 62 7.13 -0.17 -1.87
N PRO A 63 7.48 1.04 -2.33
CA PRO A 63 6.90 1.62 -3.55
C PRO A 63 7.01 0.75 -4.81
N ARG A 64 8.11 0.01 -4.98
CA ARG A 64 8.28 -0.88 -6.15
C ARG A 64 7.40 -2.13 -6.13
N MET A 65 7.06 -2.65 -4.93
CA MET A 65 6.06 -3.72 -4.79
C MET A 65 4.64 -3.19 -5.04
N LEU A 66 4.33 -1.98 -4.56
CA LEU A 66 3.02 -1.37 -4.82
C LEU A 66 2.79 -1.16 -6.33
N GLN A 67 3.82 -0.73 -7.06
CA GLN A 67 3.80 -0.65 -8.53
C GLN A 67 3.54 -2.02 -9.17
N ALA A 68 4.19 -3.09 -8.69
CA ALA A 68 3.96 -4.45 -9.18
C ALA A 68 2.52 -4.92 -8.95
N TYR A 69 1.97 -4.74 -7.75
CA TYR A 69 0.58 -5.10 -7.44
C TYR A 69 -0.44 -4.31 -8.30
N GLN A 70 -0.19 -3.01 -8.53
CA GLN A 70 -1.03 -2.17 -9.38
C GLN A 70 -0.97 -2.58 -10.84
N LYS A 71 0.22 -2.87 -11.35
CA LYS A 71 0.46 -3.40 -12.71
C LYS A 71 -0.25 -4.74 -12.90
N ALA A 72 -0.04 -5.70 -11.99
CA ALA A 72 -0.71 -7.00 -12.03
C ALA A 72 -2.24 -6.90 -12.02
N ALA A 73 -2.80 -6.08 -11.12
CA ALA A 73 -4.25 -5.84 -11.07
C ALA A 73 -4.80 -5.12 -12.33
N SER A 74 -3.97 -4.38 -13.08
CA SER A 74 -4.37 -3.79 -14.37
C SER A 74 -4.31 -4.78 -15.54
N LEU A 75 -3.48 -5.81 -15.46
CA LEU A 75 -3.27 -6.82 -16.51
C LEU A 75 -4.22 -8.04 -16.37
N ILE A 76 -4.76 -8.30 -15.18
CA ILE A 76 -5.48 -9.55 -14.90
C ILE A 76 -6.72 -9.79 -15.78
N GLY A 77 -7.42 -8.73 -16.22
CA GLY A 77 -8.55 -8.83 -17.14
C GLY A 77 -8.18 -9.25 -18.58
N HIS A 78 -6.88 -9.20 -18.93
CA HIS A 78 -6.33 -9.81 -20.14
C HIS A 78 -5.95 -11.27 -19.91
N GLU A 79 -5.23 -11.55 -18.81
CA GLU A 79 -4.72 -12.89 -18.49
C GLU A 79 -5.81 -13.89 -18.12
N VAL A 80 -6.85 -13.44 -17.41
CA VAL A 80 -8.00 -14.25 -16.99
C VAL A 80 -9.28 -13.42 -17.19
N PRO A 81 -9.85 -13.37 -18.42
CA PRO A 81 -10.99 -12.49 -18.74
C PRO A 81 -12.25 -12.71 -17.91
N GLY A 82 -12.42 -13.90 -17.32
CA GLY A 82 -13.51 -14.22 -16.38
C GLY A 82 -13.23 -13.80 -14.92
N CYS A 83 -12.08 -13.18 -14.63
CA CYS A 83 -11.77 -12.73 -13.28
C CYS A 83 -12.27 -11.31 -13.02
N HIS A 84 -12.99 -11.13 -11.91
CA HIS A 84 -13.56 -9.86 -11.50
C HIS A 84 -13.16 -9.53 -10.05
N GLY A 85 -13.25 -8.27 -9.64
CA GLY A 85 -13.02 -7.86 -8.25
C GLY A 85 -11.58 -7.96 -7.71
N LEU A 86 -10.60 -8.44 -8.50
CA LEU A 86 -9.19 -8.40 -8.10
C LEU A 86 -8.66 -6.96 -8.18
N ASP A 87 -8.32 -6.40 -7.01
CA ASP A 87 -7.67 -5.11 -6.86
C ASP A 87 -6.27 -5.28 -6.23
N TRP A 88 -5.40 -4.28 -6.35
CA TRP A 88 -4.04 -4.37 -5.77
C TRP A 88 -4.03 -4.70 -4.26
N PRO A 89 -5.00 -4.25 -3.42
CA PRO A 89 -5.15 -4.71 -2.04
C PRO A 89 -5.23 -6.23 -1.83
N VAL A 90 -5.82 -7.01 -2.76
CA VAL A 90 -5.84 -8.49 -2.70
C VAL A 90 -4.42 -9.05 -2.76
N LEU A 91 -3.63 -8.59 -3.73
CA LEU A 91 -2.24 -9.01 -3.92
C LEU A 91 -1.35 -8.58 -2.74
N ALA A 92 -1.52 -7.34 -2.27
CA ALA A 92 -0.84 -6.85 -1.09
C ALA A 92 -1.22 -7.65 0.17
N GLY A 93 -2.48 -8.09 0.32
CA GLY A 93 -2.92 -8.91 1.45
C GLY A 93 -2.17 -10.25 1.55
N VAL A 94 -1.95 -10.92 0.42
CA VAL A 94 -1.16 -12.16 0.35
C VAL A 94 0.32 -11.89 0.61
N ALA A 95 0.95 -11.01 -0.18
CA ALA A 95 2.38 -10.71 -0.05
C ALA A 95 2.77 -10.14 1.33
N LYS A 96 1.82 -9.59 2.08
CA LYS A 96 2.01 -9.16 3.47
C LYS A 96 2.29 -10.33 4.41
N ILE A 97 1.60 -11.46 4.25
CA ILE A 97 1.83 -12.66 5.06
C ILE A 97 3.05 -13.42 4.53
N GLU A 98 3.14 -13.59 3.21
CA GLU A 98 4.17 -14.43 2.59
C GLU A 98 5.60 -13.86 2.68
N SER A 99 5.78 -12.54 2.57
CA SER A 99 7.12 -11.92 2.62
C SER A 99 7.17 -10.55 3.30
N ASN A 100 6.07 -10.10 3.92
CA ASN A 100 5.91 -8.72 4.38
C ASN A 100 6.23 -7.70 3.26
N HIS A 101 5.86 -8.02 2.00
CA HIS A 101 6.20 -7.28 0.78
C HIS A 101 7.70 -7.20 0.47
N ALA A 102 8.43 -8.33 0.57
CA ALA A 102 9.88 -8.38 0.43
C ALA A 102 10.65 -7.43 1.40
N ALA A 103 10.12 -7.20 2.60
CA ALA A 103 10.72 -6.26 3.55
C ALA A 103 12.13 -6.67 3.98
N GLY A 104 13.10 -5.78 3.78
CA GLY A 104 14.52 -6.02 4.05
C GLY A 104 15.33 -6.39 2.80
N HIS A 105 14.68 -6.62 1.66
CA HIS A 105 15.34 -6.89 0.38
C HIS A 105 15.45 -5.60 -0.46
N SER A 106 16.44 -5.55 -1.35
CA SER A 106 16.55 -4.53 -2.38
C SER A 106 15.73 -4.94 -3.60
N ILE A 107 14.97 -4.02 -4.17
CA ILE A 107 14.07 -4.30 -5.30
C ILE A 107 14.44 -3.37 -6.46
N ALA A 108 14.93 -3.94 -7.55
CA ALA A 108 15.43 -3.20 -8.70
C ALA A 108 14.30 -2.60 -9.55
N ALA A 109 14.64 -1.69 -10.47
CA ALA A 109 13.64 -1.02 -11.32
C ALA A 109 12.88 -2.01 -12.24
N ASN A 110 13.57 -2.99 -12.81
CA ASN A 110 12.99 -4.11 -13.56
C ASN A 110 12.20 -5.10 -12.69
N GLY A 111 12.28 -5.00 -11.37
CA GLY A 111 11.53 -5.81 -10.40
C GLY A 111 12.36 -6.82 -9.61
N ASP A 112 13.62 -7.05 -9.94
CA ASP A 112 14.42 -8.11 -9.33
C ASP A 112 14.64 -7.89 -7.83
N ILE A 113 14.38 -8.93 -7.03
CA ILE A 113 14.51 -8.89 -5.58
C ILE A 113 15.84 -9.53 -5.16
N THR A 114 16.66 -8.78 -4.43
CA THR A 114 18.01 -9.18 -3.99
C THR A 114 18.22 -8.94 -2.48
N PRO A 115 18.70 -9.95 -1.71
CA PRO A 115 18.88 -11.36 -2.10
C PRO A 115 17.54 -12.01 -2.47
N ARG A 116 17.57 -13.19 -3.10
CA ARG A 116 16.36 -13.98 -3.39
C ARG A 116 15.64 -14.37 -2.09
N ILE A 117 14.31 -14.47 -2.15
CA ILE A 117 13.46 -14.86 -1.02
C ILE A 117 13.22 -16.37 -1.07
N TYR A 118 13.58 -17.05 0.01
CA TYR A 118 13.46 -18.50 0.17
C TYR A 118 12.78 -18.86 1.48
N GLY A 119 11.76 -19.72 1.40
CA GLY A 119 11.09 -20.32 2.54
C GLY A 119 11.93 -21.40 3.22
N VAL A 120 11.35 -22.01 4.25
CA VAL A 120 11.90 -23.21 4.89
C VAL A 120 11.89 -24.40 3.92
N LEU A 121 12.85 -25.30 4.09
CA LEU A 121 12.89 -26.56 3.33
C LEU A 121 11.72 -27.46 3.76
N LEU A 122 10.89 -27.86 2.81
CA LEU A 122 9.65 -28.62 3.01
C LEU A 122 9.95 -30.13 3.16
N ASN A 123 10.68 -30.47 4.22
CA ASN A 123 11.18 -31.81 4.53
C ASN A 123 10.40 -32.58 5.63
N GLY A 124 9.21 -32.10 6.03
CA GLY A 124 8.39 -32.69 7.09
C GLY A 124 8.91 -32.51 8.53
N SER A 125 9.94 -31.68 8.77
CA SER A 125 10.58 -31.52 10.09
C SER A 125 9.77 -30.75 11.14
N GLY A 126 8.60 -30.22 10.80
CA GLY A 126 7.80 -29.32 11.63
C GLY A 126 8.26 -27.85 11.60
N ALA A 127 9.46 -27.56 11.05
CA ALA A 127 9.95 -26.20 10.90
C ALA A 127 9.01 -25.38 10.01
N GLY A 128 8.59 -24.19 10.47
CA GLY A 128 7.61 -23.35 9.77
C GLY A 128 6.21 -23.96 9.65
N GLY A 129 5.88 -25.01 10.42
CA GLY A 129 4.63 -25.74 10.29
C GLY A 129 4.62 -26.84 9.21
N ASN A 130 5.74 -27.06 8.52
CA ASN A 130 5.85 -28.09 7.48
C ASN A 130 5.96 -29.50 8.12
N THR A 131 4.82 -30.19 8.23
CA THR A 131 4.72 -31.56 8.76
C THR A 131 4.69 -32.64 7.66
N THR A 132 4.64 -32.23 6.39
CA THR A 132 4.57 -33.09 5.21
C THR A 132 5.72 -32.75 4.27
N ALA A 133 6.56 -33.73 3.94
CA ALA A 133 7.65 -33.51 3.00
C ALA A 133 7.12 -33.32 1.56
N VAL A 134 7.67 -32.37 0.83
CA VAL A 134 7.38 -32.08 -0.58
C VAL A 134 8.65 -32.33 -1.38
N ALA A 135 8.57 -33.23 -2.36
CA ALA A 135 9.70 -33.63 -3.19
C ALA A 135 10.03 -32.57 -4.24
N ASP A 136 11.33 -32.41 -4.52
CA ASP A 136 11.89 -31.55 -5.55
C ASP A 136 11.20 -31.73 -6.92
N SER A 137 10.77 -30.63 -7.53
CA SER A 137 10.11 -30.58 -8.83
C SER A 137 10.85 -29.76 -9.91
N ASP A 138 11.89 -29.00 -9.55
CA ASP A 138 12.61 -28.09 -10.47
C ASP A 138 14.14 -28.30 -10.52
N HIS A 139 14.67 -29.22 -9.72
CA HIS A 139 16.09 -29.54 -9.52
C HIS A 139 16.93 -28.37 -8.97
N GLY A 140 16.32 -27.54 -8.13
CA GLY A 140 16.92 -26.36 -7.51
C GLY A 140 16.99 -25.13 -8.42
N ARG A 141 16.22 -25.10 -9.52
CA ARG A 141 16.22 -24.03 -10.54
C ARG A 141 15.85 -22.68 -9.95
N TRP A 142 14.75 -22.63 -9.20
CA TRP A 142 14.26 -21.44 -8.54
C TRP A 142 14.79 -21.35 -7.11
N ASP A 143 14.71 -22.44 -6.35
CA ASP A 143 14.93 -22.44 -4.90
C ASP A 143 16.40 -22.69 -4.45
N GLY A 144 17.25 -23.21 -5.34
CA GLY A 144 18.65 -23.51 -5.09
C GLY A 144 18.96 -24.86 -4.44
N THR A 145 18.02 -25.81 -4.34
CA THR A 145 18.25 -27.11 -3.68
C THR A 145 17.45 -28.29 -4.26
N ALA A 146 18.16 -29.33 -4.72
CA ALA A 146 17.56 -30.62 -5.10
C ALA A 146 17.29 -31.59 -3.91
N LEU A 147 17.19 -31.06 -2.67
CA LEU A 147 16.95 -31.86 -1.44
C LEU A 147 15.46 -31.95 -1.04
N GLY A 148 14.56 -31.43 -1.86
CA GLY A 148 13.17 -31.14 -1.52
C GLY A 148 12.87 -29.65 -1.62
N GLU A 149 11.58 -29.32 -1.64
CA GLU A 149 11.08 -28.00 -2.06
C GLU A 149 11.25 -26.87 -1.05
N ARG A 150 11.18 -25.63 -1.56
CA ARG A 150 10.93 -24.42 -0.77
C ARG A 150 9.97 -23.50 -1.51
N ALA A 151 9.23 -22.72 -0.74
CA ALA A 151 8.54 -21.57 -1.26
C ALA A 151 9.51 -20.47 -1.76
N VAL A 152 9.27 -19.90 -2.94
CA VAL A 152 10.13 -18.91 -3.60
C VAL A 152 9.45 -17.55 -3.80
N GLY A 153 10.26 -16.48 -3.73
CA GLY A 153 9.82 -15.15 -4.12
C GLY A 153 8.96 -14.40 -3.09
N PRO A 154 8.50 -13.17 -3.43
CA PRO A 154 7.72 -12.32 -2.52
C PRO A 154 6.30 -12.85 -2.25
N PHE A 155 5.87 -13.83 -3.04
CA PHE A 155 4.58 -14.50 -2.97
C PHE A 155 4.68 -15.97 -2.50
N GLN A 156 5.89 -16.46 -2.18
CA GLN A 156 6.12 -17.81 -1.62
C GLN A 156 5.45 -18.94 -2.42
N PHE A 157 5.59 -18.89 -3.74
CA PHE A 157 5.14 -19.96 -4.63
C PHE A 157 5.95 -21.24 -4.42
N LEU A 158 5.33 -22.42 -4.56
CA LEU A 158 6.08 -23.64 -4.84
C LEU A 158 6.52 -23.61 -6.32
N PRO A 159 7.79 -23.94 -6.64
CA PRO A 159 8.30 -24.14 -8.01
C PRO A 159 7.35 -24.88 -8.96
N SER A 160 6.80 -26.03 -8.56
CA SER A 160 5.74 -26.73 -9.31
C SER A 160 4.53 -25.86 -9.65
N THR A 161 3.97 -25.15 -8.67
CA THR A 161 2.83 -24.23 -8.90
C THR A 161 3.19 -23.07 -9.82
N TRP A 162 4.43 -22.59 -9.74
CA TRP A 162 4.96 -21.55 -10.61
C TRP A 162 5.06 -22.01 -12.07
N ASP A 163 5.76 -23.12 -12.32
CA ASP A 163 5.99 -23.63 -13.68
C ASP A 163 4.71 -24.22 -14.32
N ASP A 164 3.81 -24.86 -13.54
CA ASP A 164 2.55 -25.45 -14.06
C ASP A 164 1.50 -24.41 -14.44
N SER A 165 1.34 -23.32 -13.68
CA SER A 165 0.13 -22.48 -13.78
C SER A 165 0.32 -20.99 -13.52
N ALA A 166 1.02 -20.61 -12.47
CA ALA A 166 1.09 -19.22 -12.02
C ALA A 166 2.03 -18.38 -12.90
N GLY A 167 3.18 -18.91 -13.33
CA GLY A 167 4.27 -18.14 -13.90
C GLY A 167 3.87 -17.27 -15.10
N ARG A 168 4.18 -15.97 -15.01
CA ARG A 168 3.99 -14.96 -16.07
C ARG A 168 5.23 -14.08 -16.19
N ASP A 169 5.56 -13.73 -17.42
CA ASP A 169 6.48 -12.64 -17.73
C ASP A 169 5.61 -11.37 -17.69
N ALA A 170 5.83 -10.55 -16.66
CA ALA A 170 5.14 -9.28 -16.51
C ALA A 170 6.10 -8.11 -16.70
N ASN A 171 7.41 -8.28 -16.50
CA ASN A 171 8.39 -7.23 -16.71
C ASN A 171 8.67 -6.96 -18.21
N GLY A 172 8.48 -7.95 -19.09
CA GLY A 172 8.66 -7.91 -20.54
C GLY A 172 10.04 -8.36 -21.06
N ASP A 173 10.85 -9.07 -20.27
CA ASP A 173 12.22 -9.47 -20.62
C ASP A 173 12.36 -10.88 -21.24
N GLY A 174 11.27 -11.67 -21.28
CA GLY A 174 11.22 -13.02 -21.82
C GLY A 174 11.44 -14.14 -20.79
N VAL A 175 11.68 -13.80 -19.51
CA VAL A 175 11.79 -14.74 -18.39
C VAL A 175 10.52 -14.69 -17.54
N LYS A 176 10.27 -15.76 -16.77
CA LYS A 176 9.21 -15.84 -15.76
C LYS A 176 9.87 -16.12 -14.40
N ASP A 177 10.49 -15.12 -13.75
CA ASP A 177 11.24 -15.34 -12.50
C ASP A 177 10.34 -15.12 -11.27
N PRO A 178 10.08 -16.14 -10.42
CA PRO A 178 9.27 -15.97 -9.21
C PRO A 178 9.92 -15.01 -8.19
N HIS A 179 11.20 -14.67 -8.34
CA HIS A 179 11.90 -13.66 -7.56
C HIS A 179 11.84 -12.24 -8.16
N ASN A 180 11.24 -12.04 -9.33
CA ASN A 180 10.92 -10.71 -9.85
C ASN A 180 9.56 -10.24 -9.29
N ALA A 181 9.51 -8.99 -8.84
CA ALA A 181 8.33 -8.39 -8.21
C ALA A 181 7.10 -8.31 -9.14
N ASP A 182 7.28 -7.98 -10.42
CA ASP A 182 6.16 -7.84 -11.37
C ASP A 182 5.60 -9.21 -11.75
N ASP A 183 6.48 -10.14 -12.11
CA ASP A 183 6.15 -11.50 -12.50
C ASP A 183 5.38 -12.21 -11.39
N ALA A 184 5.94 -12.20 -10.17
CA ALA A 184 5.33 -12.85 -9.01
C ALA A 184 3.97 -12.22 -8.64
N ALA A 185 3.80 -10.90 -8.80
CA ALA A 185 2.52 -10.23 -8.59
C ALA A 185 1.47 -10.62 -9.63
N LEU A 186 1.84 -10.75 -10.91
CA LEU A 186 0.91 -11.18 -11.95
C LEU A 186 0.58 -12.69 -11.83
N GLY A 187 1.55 -13.52 -11.47
CA GLY A 187 1.32 -14.93 -11.19
C GLY A 187 0.41 -15.16 -9.99
N ALA A 188 0.55 -14.35 -8.92
CA ALA A 188 -0.38 -14.36 -7.81
C ALA A 188 -1.80 -13.93 -8.21
N ALA A 189 -1.92 -12.93 -9.10
CA ALA A 189 -3.22 -12.52 -9.65
C ALA A 189 -3.88 -13.67 -10.44
N VAL A 190 -3.15 -14.30 -11.36
CA VAL A 190 -3.60 -15.47 -12.13
C VAL A 190 -4.03 -16.61 -11.21
N TYR A 191 -3.20 -16.98 -10.24
CA TYR A 191 -3.45 -18.12 -9.36
C TYR A 191 -4.68 -17.92 -8.46
N LEU A 192 -4.85 -16.72 -7.90
CA LEU A 192 -6.05 -16.34 -7.13
C LEU A 192 -7.31 -16.29 -8.01
N CYS A 193 -7.21 -15.82 -9.25
CA CYS A 193 -8.32 -15.79 -10.20
C CYS A 193 -8.74 -17.19 -10.69
N GLY A 194 -7.79 -18.12 -10.81
CA GLY A 194 -8.04 -19.47 -11.34
C GLY A 194 -8.75 -19.45 -12.69
N ASN A 195 -9.84 -20.21 -12.83
CA ASN A 195 -10.62 -20.30 -14.06
C ASN A 195 -11.60 -19.12 -14.28
N GLY A 196 -11.47 -18.02 -13.53
CA GLY A 196 -12.37 -16.87 -13.56
C GLY A 196 -13.30 -16.84 -12.35
N ARG A 197 -12.82 -16.27 -11.24
CA ARG A 197 -13.59 -15.98 -10.02
C ARG A 197 -13.97 -14.50 -9.94
N ASP A 198 -15.07 -14.20 -9.26
CA ASP A 198 -15.35 -12.84 -8.79
C ASP A 198 -14.84 -12.67 -7.35
N LEU A 199 -13.70 -11.98 -7.21
CA LEU A 199 -13.05 -11.69 -5.93
C LEU A 199 -13.65 -10.45 -5.21
N SER A 200 -14.74 -9.89 -5.73
CA SER A 200 -15.60 -8.96 -4.98
C SER A 200 -16.60 -9.70 -4.09
N ASP A 201 -16.96 -10.94 -4.43
CA ASP A 201 -17.69 -11.83 -3.54
C ASP A 201 -16.78 -12.38 -2.42
N SER A 202 -17.30 -12.37 -1.19
CA SER A 202 -16.50 -12.71 0.00
C SER A 202 -16.25 -14.21 0.15
N ALA A 203 -17.13 -15.07 -0.36
CA ALA A 203 -16.95 -16.52 -0.32
C ALA A 203 -15.94 -16.98 -1.40
N GLN A 204 -16.03 -16.43 -2.62
CA GLN A 204 -15.06 -16.65 -3.69
C GLN A 204 -13.67 -16.10 -3.35
N LEU A 205 -13.57 -14.90 -2.77
CA LEU A 205 -12.29 -14.37 -2.28
C LEU A 205 -11.68 -15.26 -1.19
N ARG A 206 -12.45 -15.71 -0.20
CA ARG A 206 -11.96 -16.66 0.81
C ARG A 206 -11.55 -18.00 0.17
N SER A 207 -12.30 -18.49 -0.82
CA SER A 207 -11.97 -19.72 -1.55
C SER A 207 -10.68 -19.60 -2.37
N ALA A 208 -10.41 -18.44 -2.98
CA ALA A 208 -9.14 -18.16 -3.66
C ALA A 208 -7.95 -18.13 -2.68
N ILE A 209 -8.12 -17.51 -1.52
CA ILE A 209 -7.07 -17.46 -0.49
C ILE A 209 -6.83 -18.85 0.15
N LEU A 210 -7.88 -19.66 0.32
CA LEU A 210 -7.76 -21.05 0.78
C LEU A 210 -7.19 -22.00 -0.28
N GLN A 211 -7.35 -21.70 -1.57
CA GLN A 211 -6.62 -22.36 -2.66
C GLN A 211 -5.11 -22.03 -2.57
N TYR A 212 -4.77 -20.80 -2.17
CA TYR A 212 -3.40 -20.36 -1.93
C TYR A 212 -2.74 -21.11 -0.77
N ASN A 213 -3.43 -21.21 0.36
CA ASN A 213 -2.98 -21.97 1.53
C ASN A 213 -4.21 -22.39 2.35
N GLN A 214 -4.40 -23.69 2.59
CA GLN A 214 -5.61 -24.27 3.18
C GLN A 214 -5.80 -23.99 4.69
N SER A 215 -5.01 -23.09 5.27
CA SER A 215 -5.16 -22.64 6.66
C SER A 215 -6.27 -21.58 6.80
N GLY A 216 -7.25 -21.86 7.67
CA GLY A 216 -8.30 -20.90 8.02
C GLY A 216 -7.74 -19.61 8.65
N THR A 217 -6.74 -19.74 9.53
CA THR A 217 -6.06 -18.60 10.17
C THR A 217 -5.33 -17.73 9.14
N TYR A 218 -4.62 -18.36 8.19
CA TYR A 218 -3.99 -17.64 7.07
C TYR A 218 -5.02 -16.84 6.26
N ALA A 219 -6.16 -17.48 5.94
CA ALA A 219 -7.23 -16.81 5.22
C ALA A 219 -7.84 -15.62 5.99
N ASP A 220 -7.99 -15.73 7.31
CA ASP A 220 -8.47 -14.64 8.17
C ASP A 220 -7.46 -13.49 8.26
N GLU A 221 -6.16 -13.78 8.39
CA GLU A 221 -5.09 -12.79 8.42
C GLU A 221 -4.93 -12.06 7.08
N VAL A 222 -4.88 -12.78 5.95
CA VAL A 222 -4.85 -12.19 4.60
C VAL A 222 -6.08 -11.31 4.37
N LEU A 223 -7.29 -11.81 4.67
CA LEU A 223 -8.51 -11.00 4.55
C LEU A 223 -8.47 -9.75 5.44
N GLY A 224 -7.87 -9.83 6.63
CA GLY A 224 -7.61 -8.68 7.51
C GLY A 224 -6.71 -7.63 6.86
N TRP A 225 -5.62 -8.06 6.23
CA TRP A 225 -4.74 -7.16 5.47
C TRP A 225 -5.39 -6.59 4.21
N ILE A 226 -6.25 -7.33 3.50
CA ILE A 226 -7.09 -6.77 2.42
C ILE A 226 -8.05 -5.71 3.00
N ARG A 227 -8.65 -5.99 4.16
CA ARG A 227 -9.37 -5.06 5.07
C ARG A 227 -8.65 -3.71 5.21
N GLN A 228 -7.38 -3.83 5.61
CA GLN A 228 -6.47 -2.73 5.88
C GLN A 228 -6.04 -1.96 4.62
N TYR A 229 -5.64 -2.64 3.54
CA TYR A 229 -5.20 -1.99 2.31
C TYR A 229 -6.35 -1.26 1.60
N ARG A 230 -7.55 -1.84 1.54
CA ARG A 230 -8.78 -1.18 1.05
C ARG A 230 -9.28 -0.05 1.98
N THR A 231 -8.76 0.04 3.20
CA THR A 231 -8.99 1.16 4.12
C THR A 231 -8.00 2.30 3.88
N ALA A 232 -6.71 1.99 3.74
CA ALA A 232 -5.65 2.95 3.50
C ALA A 232 -5.79 3.71 2.16
N THR A 233 -6.39 3.08 1.13
CA THR A 233 -6.70 3.71 -0.17
C THR A 233 -7.74 4.83 -0.09
N LYS A 234 -8.56 4.90 0.96
CA LYS A 234 -9.63 5.91 1.06
C LYS A 234 -9.03 7.30 1.29
N THR A 235 -8.93 8.10 0.23
CA THR A 235 -8.57 9.52 0.30
C THR A 235 -9.64 10.29 1.08
N ASN A 236 -10.90 10.15 0.66
CA ASN A 236 -12.07 10.77 1.30
C ASN A 236 -12.81 9.77 2.20
N ILE A 237 -13.32 10.26 3.34
CA ILE A 237 -14.30 9.56 4.18
C ILE A 237 -15.59 10.37 4.12
N ASP A 238 -16.74 9.71 3.93
CA ASP A 238 -18.01 10.39 4.17
C ASP A 238 -18.21 10.63 5.67
N LEU A 239 -18.12 11.91 6.06
CA LEU A 239 -18.44 12.42 7.38
C LEU A 239 -19.55 13.49 7.31
N SER A 240 -20.37 13.48 6.25
CA SER A 240 -21.49 14.42 6.08
C SER A 240 -22.56 14.29 7.17
N HIS A 241 -22.74 13.07 7.68
CA HIS A 241 -23.64 12.73 8.78
C HIS A 241 -23.07 13.01 10.17
N VAL A 242 -21.78 13.38 10.29
CA VAL A 242 -21.12 13.68 11.57
C VAL A 242 -21.08 15.18 11.79
N THR A 243 -21.55 15.63 12.96
CA THR A 243 -21.70 17.05 13.30
C THR A 243 -21.07 17.40 14.66
N GLY A 244 -21.05 18.69 14.99
CA GLY A 244 -20.63 19.20 16.29
C GLY A 244 -19.21 18.79 16.69
N THR A 245 -19.01 18.55 17.99
CA THR A 245 -17.70 18.23 18.59
C THR A 245 -17.01 17.04 17.93
N ALA A 246 -17.76 15.99 17.58
CA ALA A 246 -17.23 14.79 16.92
C ALA A 246 -16.64 15.12 15.53
N ARG A 247 -17.31 15.97 14.75
CA ARG A 247 -16.81 16.44 13.46
C ARG A 247 -15.47 17.17 13.62
N THR A 248 -15.37 18.09 14.58
CA THR A 248 -14.14 18.84 14.89
C THR A 248 -12.96 17.93 15.26
N VAL A 249 -13.20 16.88 16.06
CA VAL A 249 -12.16 15.89 16.42
C VAL A 249 -11.69 15.12 15.18
N LEU A 250 -12.61 14.65 14.35
CA LEU A 250 -12.26 13.87 13.15
C LEU A 250 -11.54 14.72 12.09
N ASP A 251 -12.01 15.94 11.80
CA ASP A 251 -11.32 16.84 10.87
C ASP A 251 -9.90 17.16 11.35
N ALA A 252 -9.71 17.43 12.64
CA ALA A 252 -8.39 17.67 13.22
C ALA A 252 -7.45 16.46 13.07
N ALA A 253 -7.91 15.24 13.37
CA ALA A 253 -7.10 14.03 13.24
C ALA A 253 -6.79 13.68 11.77
N LEU A 254 -7.77 13.80 10.88
CA LEU A 254 -7.62 13.47 9.45
C LEU A 254 -6.71 14.47 8.73
N ALA A 255 -6.69 15.73 9.15
CA ALA A 255 -5.75 16.74 8.66
C ALA A 255 -4.27 16.44 9.03
N GLN A 256 -4.00 15.47 9.92
CA GLN A 256 -2.64 15.01 10.25
C GLN A 256 -2.22 13.75 9.47
N ARG A 257 -3.03 13.22 8.55
CA ARG A 257 -2.64 12.05 7.73
C ARG A 257 -1.32 12.29 7.00
N GLY A 258 -0.42 11.31 7.05
CA GLY A 258 0.95 11.42 6.51
C GLY A 258 1.98 11.98 7.49
N VAL A 259 1.60 12.59 8.62
CA VAL A 259 2.54 12.99 9.67
C VAL A 259 3.23 11.74 10.26
N PRO A 260 4.57 11.70 10.41
CA PRO A 260 5.27 10.52 10.92
C PRO A 260 4.85 10.10 12.34
N TYR A 261 5.00 8.80 12.63
CA TYR A 261 4.93 8.33 14.02
C TYR A 261 6.18 8.77 14.80
N SER A 262 5.96 9.33 15.99
CA SER A 262 7.03 9.68 16.92
C SER A 262 6.69 9.21 18.33
N TRP A 263 7.49 8.29 18.90
CA TRP A 263 7.26 7.75 20.24
C TRP A 263 7.36 8.85 21.30
N GLY A 264 6.29 9.11 22.04
CA GLY A 264 6.22 10.22 23.00
C GLY A 264 5.90 11.58 22.36
N GLY A 265 5.80 11.67 21.02
CA GLY A 265 5.49 12.90 20.30
C GLY A 265 3.99 13.23 20.27
N GLY A 266 3.67 14.53 20.18
CA GLY A 266 2.32 15.05 20.06
C GLY A 266 1.83 15.81 21.29
N ALA A 267 1.25 17.00 21.05
CA ALA A 267 0.66 17.86 22.07
C ALA A 267 -0.61 18.56 21.55
N ALA A 268 -1.36 19.21 22.43
CA ALA A 268 -2.60 19.94 22.08
C ALA A 268 -2.40 21.04 21.01
N SER A 269 -1.17 21.56 20.88
CA SER A 269 -0.76 22.50 19.83
C SER A 269 -0.62 21.83 18.46
N GLY A 270 0.12 20.73 18.36
CA GLY A 270 0.54 20.08 17.12
C GLY A 270 1.44 18.85 17.33
N PRO A 271 2.02 18.30 16.26
CA PRO A 271 3.06 17.28 16.35
C PRO A 271 4.32 17.84 17.03
N THR A 272 5.07 16.99 17.72
CA THR A 272 6.31 17.36 18.41
C THR A 272 7.39 16.31 18.17
N THR A 273 8.65 16.61 18.50
CA THR A 273 9.63 15.56 18.77
C THR A 273 9.16 14.70 19.95
N GLY A 274 9.56 13.43 19.94
CA GLY A 274 9.26 12.46 20.98
C GLY A 274 10.42 12.23 21.93
N SER A 275 10.48 11.03 22.50
CA SER A 275 11.54 10.55 23.39
C SER A 275 12.13 9.22 22.89
N CYS A 276 13.20 8.74 23.53
CA CYS A 276 13.59 7.34 23.40
C CYS A 276 13.14 6.57 24.67
N CYS A 277 12.63 5.34 24.59
CA CYS A 277 12.41 4.53 23.40
C CYS A 277 11.06 3.80 23.50
N SER A 278 10.51 3.36 22.37
CA SER A 278 9.40 2.41 22.35
C SER A 278 9.80 1.07 22.96
N PRO A 279 8.84 0.22 23.38
CA PRO A 279 9.11 -1.18 23.76
C PRO A 279 9.86 -1.98 22.68
N SER A 280 9.76 -1.55 21.42
CA SER A 280 10.48 -2.10 20.26
C SER A 280 11.83 -1.41 19.96
N GLY A 281 12.38 -0.64 20.90
CA GLY A 281 13.70 -0.01 20.81
C GLY A 281 13.82 1.12 19.77
N LYS A 282 12.71 1.71 19.31
CA LYS A 282 12.71 2.82 18.34
C LYS A 282 12.59 4.16 19.05
N SER A 283 13.30 5.17 18.56
CA SER A 283 13.31 6.53 19.12
C SER A 283 12.34 7.46 18.38
N GLY A 284 11.61 8.29 19.12
CA GLY A 284 10.92 9.48 18.59
C GLY A 284 11.72 10.78 18.72
N ALA A 285 12.88 10.76 19.40
CA ALA A 285 13.61 11.96 19.80
C ALA A 285 14.05 12.88 18.63
N SER A 286 14.25 12.31 17.45
CA SER A 286 14.63 13.04 16.22
C SER A 286 13.49 13.12 15.18
N ILE A 287 12.26 12.73 15.52
CA ILE A 287 11.12 12.68 14.61
C ILE A 287 10.04 13.62 15.11
N THR A 288 9.72 14.69 14.37
CA THR A 288 8.55 15.52 14.65
C THR A 288 7.29 14.82 14.16
N GLY A 289 6.38 14.48 15.07
CA GLY A 289 5.20 13.68 14.75
C GLY A 289 4.27 13.43 15.94
N PHE A 290 3.55 12.31 15.89
CA PHE A 290 2.61 11.87 16.93
C PHE A 290 2.86 10.40 17.32
N ASP A 291 2.68 10.04 18.59
CA ASP A 291 2.22 8.68 18.93
C ASP A 291 0.69 8.60 18.96
N CYS A 292 0.17 7.39 19.14
CA CYS A 292 -1.25 7.08 19.15
C CYS A 292 -2.06 8.00 20.09
N SER A 293 -1.64 8.09 21.35
CA SER A 293 -2.26 8.93 22.36
C SER A 293 -1.93 10.43 22.23
N GLY A 294 -0.84 10.79 21.55
CA GLY A 294 -0.52 12.17 21.18
C GLY A 294 -1.46 12.72 20.11
N LEU A 295 -1.79 11.91 19.09
CA LEU A 295 -2.73 12.27 18.02
C LEU A 295 -4.15 12.50 18.56
N THR A 296 -4.64 11.59 19.41
CA THR A 296 -5.97 11.71 20.03
C THR A 296 -6.04 12.94 20.93
N LEU A 297 -5.02 13.18 21.75
CA LEU A 297 -4.91 14.36 22.61
C LEU A 297 -4.94 15.66 21.80
N TYR A 298 -4.22 15.73 20.69
CA TYR A 298 -4.26 16.85 19.75
C TYR A 298 -5.67 17.07 19.18
N ALA A 299 -6.29 16.01 18.66
CA ALA A 299 -7.57 16.09 17.97
C ALA A 299 -8.71 16.52 18.91
N TYR A 300 -8.79 15.93 20.11
CA TYR A 300 -9.76 16.33 21.13
C TYR A 300 -9.51 17.75 21.65
N ALA A 301 -8.25 18.18 21.76
CA ALA A 301 -7.94 19.56 22.16
C ALA A 301 -8.43 20.60 21.14
N LYS A 302 -8.48 20.29 19.83
CA LYS A 302 -9.12 21.19 18.84
C LYS A 302 -10.63 21.33 19.03
N ALA A 303 -11.25 20.35 19.66
CA ALA A 303 -12.66 20.37 20.05
C ALA A 303 -12.89 20.82 21.51
N GLY A 304 -11.86 21.39 22.16
CA GLY A 304 -11.92 21.92 23.54
C GLY A 304 -11.83 20.87 24.65
N VAL A 305 -11.74 19.58 24.31
CA VAL A 305 -11.70 18.47 25.29
C VAL A 305 -10.26 18.14 25.67
N ARG A 306 -9.97 18.07 26.96
CA ARG A 306 -8.63 17.75 27.49
C ARG A 306 -8.51 16.25 27.77
N LEU A 307 -7.70 15.55 26.99
CA LEU A 307 -7.31 14.17 27.26
C LEU A 307 -6.01 14.08 28.09
N PRO A 308 -5.86 13.04 28.94
CA PRO A 308 -4.58 12.67 29.55
C PRO A 308 -3.60 12.09 28.52
N ARG A 309 -2.34 11.87 28.90
CA ARG A 309 -1.26 11.66 27.92
C ARG A 309 -1.14 10.23 27.40
N THR A 310 -1.49 9.21 28.17
CA THR A 310 -1.35 7.81 27.76
C THR A 310 -2.68 7.21 27.28
N ALA A 311 -2.61 6.22 26.40
CA ALA A 311 -3.79 5.49 25.91
C ALA A 311 -4.60 4.84 27.06
N ALA A 312 -3.93 4.31 28.09
CA ALA A 312 -4.58 3.70 29.25
C ALA A 312 -5.31 4.71 30.15
N GLU A 313 -4.81 5.94 30.28
CA GLU A 313 -5.56 7.01 31.00
C GLU A 313 -6.72 7.53 30.15
N GLN A 314 -6.54 7.68 28.83
CA GLN A 314 -7.58 8.14 27.90
C GLN A 314 -8.78 7.18 27.88
N ALA A 315 -8.53 5.89 28.11
CA ALA A 315 -9.54 4.87 28.31
C ALA A 315 -10.52 5.22 29.46
N ALA A 316 -10.05 5.85 30.53
CA ALA A 316 -10.87 6.28 31.67
C ALA A 316 -11.50 7.68 31.51
N ALA A 317 -11.21 8.41 30.43
CA ALA A 317 -11.62 9.81 30.25
C ALA A 317 -13.07 10.00 29.75
N GLY A 318 -13.83 8.91 29.56
CA GLY A 318 -15.20 8.97 29.04
C GLY A 318 -16.03 7.72 29.40
N ARG A 319 -17.27 7.66 28.90
CA ARG A 319 -18.15 6.49 29.10
C ARG A 319 -17.61 5.31 28.32
N ARG A 320 -17.22 4.24 29.03
CA ARG A 320 -16.63 3.04 28.44
C ARG A 320 -17.61 2.26 27.56
N ILE A 321 -17.09 1.71 26.46
CA ILE A 321 -17.78 0.81 25.54
C ILE A 321 -17.03 -0.53 25.58
N PRO A 322 -17.54 -1.57 26.28
CA PRO A 322 -16.85 -2.84 26.42
C PRO A 322 -16.57 -3.55 25.08
N ALA A 323 -15.42 -4.22 24.97
CA ALA A 323 -15.05 -4.98 23.77
C ALA A 323 -16.10 -6.02 23.34
N SER A 324 -16.84 -6.58 24.30
CA SER A 324 -17.94 -7.54 24.07
C SER A 324 -19.17 -6.95 23.35
N GLN A 325 -19.28 -5.63 23.23
CA GLN A 325 -20.31 -4.98 22.39
C GLN A 325 -19.88 -4.86 20.92
N GLY A 326 -18.62 -5.20 20.59
CA GLY A 326 -18.06 -5.13 19.25
C GLY A 326 -17.91 -3.70 18.71
N GLN A 327 -17.52 -3.60 17.45
CA GLN A 327 -17.27 -2.31 16.78
C GLN A 327 -18.57 -1.55 16.48
N ASN A 328 -19.69 -2.26 16.36
CA ASN A 328 -21.01 -1.68 16.02
C ASN A 328 -21.59 -0.79 17.14
N ALA A 329 -21.04 -0.84 18.35
CA ALA A 329 -21.41 0.06 19.45
C ALA A 329 -20.70 1.44 19.38
N LEU A 330 -19.65 1.56 18.56
CA LEU A 330 -18.87 2.78 18.37
C LEU A 330 -19.61 3.78 17.47
N ALA A 331 -19.53 5.06 17.81
CA ALA A 331 -20.03 6.18 17.01
C ALA A 331 -18.85 7.04 16.51
N PRO A 332 -18.94 7.68 15.33
CA PRO A 332 -17.84 8.51 14.82
C PRO A 332 -17.39 9.55 15.83
N GLY A 333 -16.08 9.60 16.09
CA GLY A 333 -15.47 10.40 17.14
C GLY A 333 -15.16 9.65 18.44
N ASP A 334 -15.68 8.44 18.68
CA ASP A 334 -15.28 7.62 19.84
C ASP A 334 -13.79 7.23 19.80
N LEU A 335 -13.16 7.12 20.97
CA LEU A 335 -11.84 6.50 21.08
C LEU A 335 -11.94 4.98 20.95
N VAL A 336 -10.97 4.37 20.28
CA VAL A 336 -10.84 2.92 20.01
C VAL A 336 -9.54 2.43 20.61
N PHE A 337 -9.54 1.34 21.39
CA PHE A 337 -8.37 0.89 22.16
C PHE A 337 -7.97 -0.55 21.85
N TYR A 338 -6.67 -0.86 22.06
CA TYR A 338 -6.12 -2.22 21.97
C TYR A 338 -5.23 -2.50 23.18
N ALA A 339 -5.32 -3.72 23.70
CA ALA A 339 -4.68 -4.12 24.96
C ALA A 339 -4.05 -5.51 24.85
N TYR A 340 -2.96 -5.73 25.60
CA TYR A 340 -2.32 -7.05 25.69
C TYR A 340 -3.20 -8.07 26.44
N ALA A 341 -4.05 -7.60 27.34
CA ALA A 341 -5.11 -8.38 27.97
C ALA A 341 -6.45 -7.62 27.87
N PRO A 342 -7.25 -7.84 26.81
CA PRO A 342 -8.57 -7.22 26.67
C PRO A 342 -9.43 -7.39 27.93
N GLY A 343 -10.08 -6.30 28.36
CA GLY A 343 -10.76 -6.23 29.66
C GLY A 343 -9.87 -5.78 30.84
N ARG A 344 -8.56 -5.53 30.62
CA ARG A 344 -7.67 -4.88 31.60
C ARG A 344 -7.07 -3.60 31.02
N ASP A 345 -7.67 -2.46 31.38
CA ASP A 345 -7.33 -1.14 30.83
C ASP A 345 -5.87 -0.72 31.08
N SER A 346 -5.28 -1.16 32.19
CA SER A 346 -3.85 -0.97 32.49
C SER A 346 -2.90 -1.69 31.51
N THR A 347 -3.41 -2.52 30.60
CA THR A 347 -2.64 -3.19 29.54
C THR A 347 -2.92 -2.63 28.14
N ILE A 348 -3.66 -1.52 28.03
CA ILE A 348 -3.88 -0.80 26.77
C ILE A 348 -2.55 -0.24 26.26
N TYR A 349 -2.19 -0.62 25.03
CA TYR A 349 -0.94 -0.23 24.37
C TYR A 349 -1.15 0.67 23.15
N HIS A 350 -2.39 0.74 22.61
CA HIS A 350 -2.71 1.56 21.44
C HIS A 350 -4.09 2.21 21.54
N VAL A 351 -4.24 3.36 20.85
CA VAL A 351 -5.49 4.11 20.71
C VAL A 351 -5.62 4.75 19.32
N GLY A 352 -6.85 4.83 18.82
CA GLY A 352 -7.24 5.61 17.64
C GLY A 352 -8.60 6.28 17.83
N ILE A 353 -9.08 6.99 16.81
CA ILE A 353 -10.40 7.63 16.81
C ILE A 353 -11.27 6.98 15.73
N TYR A 354 -12.47 6.51 16.09
CA TYR A 354 -13.37 5.84 15.17
C TYR A 354 -13.94 6.81 14.14
N THR A 355 -13.78 6.50 12.84
CA THR A 355 -14.28 7.32 11.73
C THR A 355 -15.64 6.85 11.19
N GLY A 356 -16.24 5.82 11.81
CA GLY A 356 -17.38 5.09 11.27
C GLY A 356 -16.95 3.90 10.38
N ASN A 357 -17.94 3.10 9.94
CA ASN A 357 -17.78 2.02 8.96
C ASN A 357 -16.68 0.98 9.26
N GLY A 358 -16.40 0.68 10.53
CA GLY A 358 -15.33 -0.25 10.93
C GLY A 358 -13.91 0.30 10.79
N GLN A 359 -13.75 1.62 10.68
CA GLN A 359 -12.47 2.29 10.40
C GLN A 359 -12.07 3.27 11.53
N MET A 360 -10.77 3.47 11.71
CA MET A 360 -10.22 4.45 12.65
C MET A 360 -9.10 5.28 12.01
N VAL A 361 -8.94 6.53 12.46
CA VAL A 361 -7.72 7.32 12.24
C VAL A 361 -6.79 7.16 13.44
N ASN A 362 -5.52 6.85 13.20
CA ASN A 362 -4.54 6.59 14.27
C ASN A 362 -3.11 7.00 13.85
N ALA A 363 -2.20 6.97 14.82
CA ALA A 363 -0.75 6.94 14.59
C ALA A 363 -0.24 5.56 15.06
N PRO A 364 -0.03 4.57 14.18
CA PRO A 364 -0.11 3.17 14.61
C PRO A 364 1.15 2.64 15.29
N ARG A 365 2.35 2.92 14.76
CA ARG A 365 3.62 2.37 15.25
C ARG A 365 4.85 3.08 14.68
N PRO A 366 6.04 2.95 15.30
CA PRO A 366 7.29 3.42 14.71
C PRO A 366 7.52 2.89 13.28
N GLY A 367 7.99 3.78 12.39
CA GLY A 367 8.20 3.51 10.97
C GLY A 367 6.95 3.67 10.09
N ALA A 368 5.78 3.96 10.67
CA ALA A 368 4.57 4.34 9.97
C ALA A 368 4.29 5.85 10.10
N ALA A 369 3.23 6.31 9.44
CA ALA A 369 2.66 7.66 9.56
C ALA A 369 1.19 7.58 10.01
N VAL A 370 0.62 8.72 10.43
CA VAL A 370 -0.82 8.87 10.72
C VAL A 370 -1.64 8.47 9.51
N ARG A 371 -2.59 7.56 9.69
CA ARG A 371 -3.37 6.98 8.58
C ARG A 371 -4.75 6.49 9.02
N LEU A 372 -5.46 5.91 8.06
CA LEU A 372 -6.64 5.08 8.32
C LEU A 372 -6.23 3.62 8.42
N ASP A 373 -6.69 2.98 9.47
CA ASP A 373 -6.61 1.54 9.70
C ASP A 373 -8.03 0.98 9.88
N ALA A 374 -8.26 -0.29 9.52
CA ALA A 374 -9.49 -0.97 9.90
C ALA A 374 -9.43 -1.36 11.39
N VAL A 375 -10.56 -1.31 12.11
CA VAL A 375 -10.59 -1.56 13.57
C VAL A 375 -10.33 -3.04 13.91
N ASP A 376 -10.44 -3.94 12.94
CA ASP A 376 -10.05 -5.35 13.04
C ASP A 376 -8.65 -5.66 12.49
N ALA A 377 -7.92 -4.67 11.93
CA ALA A 377 -6.56 -4.86 11.43
C ALA A 377 -5.48 -4.92 12.55
N MET A 378 -5.87 -4.77 13.82
CA MET A 378 -5.00 -4.89 14.98
C MET A 378 -5.59 -5.83 16.03
N ALA A 379 -4.77 -6.76 16.50
CA ALA A 379 -5.16 -7.74 17.52
C ALA A 379 -5.37 -7.09 18.91
N GLY A 380 -6.18 -7.74 19.75
CA GLY A 380 -6.39 -7.29 21.14
C GLY A 380 -7.34 -6.10 21.29
N PHE A 381 -8.32 -5.95 20.39
CA PHE A 381 -9.40 -4.95 20.49
C PHE A 381 -10.01 -4.92 21.91
N ALA A 382 -9.90 -3.77 22.57
CA ALA A 382 -10.25 -3.56 23.97
C ALA A 382 -11.52 -2.69 24.14
N GLY A 383 -12.29 -2.50 23.06
CA GLY A 383 -13.48 -1.66 23.05
C GLY A 383 -13.15 -0.18 22.85
N GLY A 384 -14.01 0.70 23.36
CA GLY A 384 -13.96 2.14 23.13
C GLY A 384 -14.26 3.00 24.34
N ALA A 385 -14.25 4.32 24.14
CA ALA A 385 -14.74 5.30 25.11
C ALA A 385 -15.42 6.47 24.38
N ARG A 386 -16.62 6.83 24.85
CA ARG A 386 -17.39 7.98 24.36
C ARG A 386 -17.22 9.16 25.28
N LEU A 387 -16.75 10.28 24.71
CA LEU A 387 -16.55 11.56 25.41
C LEU A 387 -17.52 12.65 24.92
N LEU A 388 -18.32 12.34 23.90
CA LEU A 388 -19.09 13.28 23.07
C LEU A 388 -20.56 12.83 22.95
#